data_AF-A0A3C1VAL5-F1
#
_entry.id   AF-A0A3C1VAL5-F1
#
_cell.length_a   1.000
_cell.length_b   1.000
_cell.length_c   1.000
_cell.angle_alpha   90.00
_cell.angle_beta   90.00
_cell.angle_gamma   90.00
#
_symmetry.space_group_name_H-M   'P 1'
#
loop_
_entity.id
_entity.type
_entity.pdbx_description
1 polymer ?
#
loop_
_entity_poly.entity_id
_entity_poly.type
_entity_poly.pdbx_seq_one_letter_code
_entity_poly.pdbx_strand_id
1 'polypeptide(L)' 'MQEELDKLGWTVKDLAARSKGDVRKVRLAGRLRTETSVAWKWISAELHLGTWTHAASQVAKLKTEPKEQNEFRLE' A
#
# COMPACT_ATOMS: atom_id res chain seq x y z
N MET A 1 -11.64 3.25 2.29
CA MET A 1 -10.54 2.54 2.98
C MET A 1 -11.02 1.27 3.67
N GLN A 2 -11.96 1.36 4.62
CA GLN A 2 -12.49 0.16 5.29
C GLN A 2 -13.08 -0.85 4.30
N GLU A 3 -13.80 -0.40 3.27
CA GLU A 3 -14.27 -1.27 2.19
C GLU A 3 -13.16 -1.98 1.41
N GLU A 4 -12.03 -1.31 1.17
CA GLU A 4 -10.90 -1.92 0.45
C GLU A 4 -10.13 -2.90 1.33
N LEU A 5 -10.06 -2.62 2.63
CA LEU A 5 -9.53 -3.55 3.63
C LEU A 5 -10.42 -4.78 3.77
N ASP A 6 -11.74 -4.60 3.79
CA ASP A 6 -12.73 -5.68 3.85
C ASP A 6 -12.66 -6.57 2.60
N LYS A 7 -12.55 -5.98 1.40
CA LYS A 7 -12.32 -6.72 0.14
C LYS A 7 -11.02 -7.52 0.15
N LEU A 8 -9.99 -7.05 0.86
CA LEU A 8 -8.72 -7.75 1.02
C LEU A 8 -8.72 -8.74 2.20
N GLY A 9 -9.78 -8.78 3.01
CA GLY A 9 -9.85 -9.54 4.25
C GLY A 9 -8.80 -9.09 5.28
N TRP A 10 -8.41 -7.82 5.24
CA TRP A 10 -7.34 -7.25 6.06
C TRP A 10 -7.92 -6.34 7.13
N THR A 11 -7.39 -6.44 8.34
CA THR A 11 -7.67 -5.47 9.41
C THR A 11 -6.57 -4.40 9.48
N VAL A 12 -6.86 -3.29 10.16
CA VAL A 12 -5.84 -2.27 10.48
C VAL A 12 -4.68 -2.87 11.28
N LYS A 13 -4.95 -3.88 12.11
CA LYS A 13 -3.91 -4.61 12.84
C LYS A 13 -3.01 -5.42 11.91
N ASP A 14 -3.58 -6.01 10.86
CA ASP A 14 -2.80 -6.72 9.85
C ASP A 14 -1.94 -5.77 9.02
N LEU A 15 -2.38 -4.53 8.82
CA LEU A 15 -1.53 -3.48 8.26
C LEU A 15 -0.36 -3.18 9.20
N ALA A 16 -0.59 -3.04 10.51
CA ALA A 16 0.49 -2.77 11.45
C ALA A 16 1.49 -3.94 11.57
N ALA A 17 1.02 -5.18 11.48
CA ALA A 17 1.86 -6.39 11.59
C ALA A 17 2.73 -6.64 10.35
N ARG A 18 2.29 -6.20 9.17
CA ARG A 18 3.02 -6.38 7.90
C ARG A 18 4.14 -5.36 7.72
N SER A 19 5.13 -5.73 6.90
CA SER A 19 6.27 -4.85 6.60
C SER A 19 5.83 -3.52 5.95
N LYS A 20 6.65 -2.47 6.13
CA LYS A 20 6.39 -1.13 5.55
C LYS A 20 6.50 -1.10 4.02
N GLY A 21 7.15 -2.10 3.44
CA GLY A 21 7.37 -2.24 1.99
C GLY A 21 6.51 -3.35 1.36
N ASP A 22 5.50 -3.84 2.07
CA ASP A 22 4.61 -4.89 1.57
C ASP A 22 3.92 -4.43 0.28
N VAL A 23 4.11 -5.20 -0.79
CA VAL A 23 3.61 -4.92 -2.13
C VAL A 23 2.09 -4.73 -2.14
N ARG A 24 1.34 -5.49 -1.34
CA ARG A 24 -0.12 -5.39 -1.28
C ARG A 24 -0.56 -4.10 -0.59
N LYS A 25 0.19 -3.62 0.43
CA LYS A 25 -0.05 -2.28 1.01
C LYS A 25 0.22 -1.17 -0.01
N VAL A 26 1.27 -1.31 -0.79
CA VAL A 26 1.64 -0.35 -1.83
C VAL A 26 0.56 -0.33 -2.93
N ARG A 27 0.03 -1.49 -3.33
CA ARG A 27 -1.14 -1.58 -4.24
C ARG A 27 -2.35 -0.85 -3.68
N LEU A 28 -2.68 -1.10 -2.42
CA LEU A 28 -3.79 -0.46 -1.73
C LEU A 28 -3.61 1.08 -1.67
N ALA A 29 -2.39 1.55 -1.42
CA ALA A 29 -2.06 2.97 -1.44
C ALA A 29 -2.27 3.61 -2.81
N GLY A 30 -1.84 2.93 -3.88
CA GLY A 30 -2.04 3.38 -5.25
C GLY A 30 -3.51 3.45 -5.63
N ARG A 31 -4.28 2.44 -5.24
CA ARG A 31 -5.72 2.37 -5.49
C ARG A 31 -6.50 3.45 -4.74
N LEU A 32 -6.23 3.62 -3.44
CA LEU A 32 -6.81 4.68 -2.61
C LEU A 32 -6.53 6.07 -3.18
N ARG A 33 -5.34 6.31 -3.75
CA ARG A 33 -5.01 7.60 -4.35
C ARG A 33 -5.78 7.87 -5.65
N THR A 34 -6.10 6.83 -6.41
CA THR A 34 -6.87 6.92 -7.65
C THR A 34 -8.36 7.06 -7.37
N GLU A 35 -8.88 6.32 -6.39
CA GLU A 35 -10.30 6.31 -6.03
C GLU A 35 -10.68 7.45 -5.06
N THR A 36 -9.70 8.03 -4.37
CA THR A 36 -9.94 9.05 -3.35
C THR A 36 -8.92 10.18 -3.45
N SER A 37 -9.38 11.43 -3.44
CA SER A 37 -8.53 12.64 -3.45
C SER A 37 -7.82 12.93 -2.12
N VAL A 38 -7.65 11.92 -1.25
CA VAL A 38 -6.96 12.06 0.03
C VAL A 38 -5.45 12.27 -0.17
N ALA A 39 -4.86 13.03 0.75
CA ALA A 39 -3.43 13.32 0.73
C ALA A 39 -2.59 12.07 1.02
N TRP A 40 -1.42 11.97 0.37
CA TRP A 40 -0.45 10.90 0.63
C TRP A 40 -0.03 10.78 2.10
N LYS A 41 -0.01 11.90 2.83
CA LYS A 41 0.27 11.93 4.28
C LYS A 41 -0.72 11.09 5.07
N TRP A 42 -1.99 11.13 4.69
CA TRP A 42 -3.03 10.34 5.34
C TRP A 42 -2.89 8.85 4.98
N ILE A 43 -2.70 8.55 3.69
CA ILE A 43 -2.50 7.18 3.20
C ILE A 43 -1.28 6.52 3.86
N SER A 44 -0.16 7.23 3.97
CA SER A 44 1.07 6.68 4.56
C SER A 44 0.95 6.42 6.05
N ALA A 45 0.24 7.31 6.76
CA ALA A 45 -0.03 7.14 8.18
C ALA A 45 -0.90 5.91 8.41
N GLU A 46 -1.99 5.76 7.66
CA GLU A 46 -2.91 4.66 7.91
C GLU A 46 -2.40 3.30 7.42
N LEU A 47 -1.74 3.25 6.27
CA LEU A 47 -1.19 2.00 5.77
C LEU A 47 0.14 1.62 6.47
N HIS A 48 0.58 2.41 7.45
CA HIS A 48 1.86 2.26 8.12
C HIS A 48 3.04 2.13 7.13
N LEU A 49 2.98 2.87 6.01
CA LEU A 49 3.99 2.85 4.94
C LEU A 49 5.23 3.73 5.26
N GLY A 50 5.22 4.35 6.44
CA GLY A 50 6.24 5.29 6.87
C GLY A 50 5.96 6.69 6.32
N THR A 51 6.95 7.31 5.68
CA THR A 51 6.82 8.66 5.15
C THR A 51 6.00 8.68 3.86
N TRP A 52 5.26 9.76 3.63
CA TRP A 52 4.43 9.92 2.43
C TRP A 52 5.24 9.91 1.13
N THR A 53 6.49 10.41 1.16
CA THR A 53 7.43 10.34 0.04
C THR A 53 7.83 8.90 -0.27
N HIS A 54 8.09 8.10 0.77
CA HIS A 54 8.39 6.68 0.62
C HIS A 54 7.18 5.93 0.04
N ALA A 55 5.97 6.17 0.56
CA ALA A 55 4.74 5.57 0.03
C ALA A 55 4.52 5.90 -1.46
N ALA A 56 4.66 7.17 -1.85
CA ALA A 56 4.51 7.59 -3.24
C ALA A 56 5.58 6.97 -4.16
N SER A 57 6.84 6.91 -3.69
CA SER A 57 7.94 6.27 -4.43
C SER A 57 7.68 4.77 -4.61
N GLN A 58 7.21 4.06 -3.58
CA GLN A 58 6.89 2.63 -3.68
C GLN A 58 5.74 2.39 -4.67
N VAL A 59 4.70 3.24 -4.66
CA VAL A 59 3.60 3.13 -5.63
C VAL A 59 4.10 3.34 -7.06
N ALA A 60 4.99 4.31 -7.27
CA ALA A 60 5.61 4.54 -8.58
C ALA A 60 6.46 3.34 -9.03
N LYS A 61 7.30 2.79 -8.14
CA LYS A 61 8.11 1.60 -8.41
C LYS A 61 7.26 0.40 -8.79
N LEU A 62 6.15 0.19 -8.08
CA LEU A 62 5.24 -0.91 -8.36
C LEU A 62 4.57 -0.79 -9.75
N LYS A 63 4.30 0.44 -10.22
CA LYS A 63 3.77 0.66 -11.57
C LYS A 63 4.81 0.38 -12.66
N THR A 64 6.09 0.52 -12.34
CA THR A 64 7.20 0.31 -13.28
C THR A 64 7.77 -1.10 -13.26
N GLU A 65 7.58 -1.85 -12.17
CA GLU A 65 8.12 -3.20 -12.02
C GLU A 65 7.21 -4.26 -12.67
N PRO A 66 7.76 -5.21 -13.46
CA PRO A 66 6.98 -6.28 -14.06
C PRO A 66 6.33 -7.16 -12.98
N LYS A 67 5.06 -7.53 -13.23
CA LYS A 67 4.14 -8.18 -12.29
C LYS A 67 4.72 -9.44 -11.63
N GLU A 68 5.62 -10.15 -12.31
CA GLU A 68 6.27 -11.40 -11.89
C GLU A 68 7.29 -11.22 -10.75
N GLN A 69 8.04 -10.11 -10.70
CA GLN A 69 9.05 -9.87 -9.64
C GLN A 69 8.41 -9.51 -8.30
N ASN A 70 7.15 -9.05 -8.33
CA ASN A 70 6.40 -8.61 -7.17
C ASN A 70 5.77 -9.75 -6.36
N GLU A 71 5.64 -10.95 -6.94
CA GLU A 71 5.14 -12.14 -6.23
C GLU A 71 6.24 -12.86 -5.44
N PHE A 72 7.50 -12.79 -5.88
CA PHE A 72 8.63 -13.52 -5.29
C PHE A 72 9.17 -12.95 -3.97
N ARG A 73 8.78 -11.72 -3.58
CA ARG A 73 9.32 -11.06 -2.38
C ARG A 73 8.48 -11.31 -1.12
N LEU A 74 7.75 -12.43 -1.07
CA LEU A 74 6.79 -12.79 -0.02
C LEU A 74 7.26 -13.92 0.91
N GLU A 75 8.51 -14.39 0.81
CA GLU A 75 9.10 -15.29 1.83
C GLU A 75 9.56 -14.53 3.08
#